data_AF-A0A2N3EHR4-F1
#
_entry.id   AF-A0A2N3EHR4-F1
#
_cell.length_a   1.000
_cell.length_b   1.000
_cell.length_c   1.000
_cell.angle_alpha   90.00
_cell.angle_beta   90.00
_cell.angle_gamma   90.00
#
_symmetry.space_group_name_H-M   'P 1'
#
loop_
_entity.id
_entity.type
_entity.pdbx_description
1 polymer ?
#
loop_
_entity_poly.entity_id
_entity_poly.type
_entity_poly.pdbx_seq_one_letter_code
_entity_poly.pdbx_strand_id
1 'polypeptide(L)'
;MSNELLGTVNHIGEAKTPAPKISGFHHIAYRCRDAEETRKFYVDLLGLKPAAALAFDRDPSGNDKPFMHLFFEMGDGTFIAFFDEPTSAADNVFRMKDGIEDYHFAFEVDSRDELDVFMTRLKEARVPVFGPIDHHFCHSIYFFDPNGLACEITVRDAKHDEIMTAEGNRATQAILEWTEKTRMLKKARLKLLNQPAD
;
A
#
# COMPACT_ATOMS: atom_id res chain seq x y z
N MET A 1 0.04 -11.62 -18.49
CA MET A 1 0.65 -12.53 -17.52
C MET A 1 -0.31 -13.68 -17.32
N SER A 2 0.15 -14.93 -17.41
CA SER A 2 -0.70 -16.08 -17.06
C SER A 2 -1.03 -15.98 -15.56
N ASN A 3 -2.26 -16.37 -15.18
CA ASN A 3 -2.64 -16.47 -13.76
C ASN A 3 -1.94 -17.64 -13.05
N GLU A 4 -0.96 -18.29 -13.69
CA GLU A 4 -0.26 -19.47 -13.16
C GLU A 4 0.54 -19.16 -11.89
N LEU A 5 0.90 -17.90 -11.64
CA LEU A 5 1.54 -17.46 -10.40
C LEU A 5 0.53 -17.12 -9.29
N LEU A 6 -0.75 -17.04 -9.60
CA LEU A 6 -1.80 -16.77 -8.61
C LEU A 6 -2.24 -18.11 -8.00
N GLY A 7 -1.75 -18.42 -6.80
CA GLY A 7 -2.20 -19.58 -6.04
C GLY A 7 -3.68 -19.48 -5.64
N THR A 8 -4.29 -20.61 -5.27
CA THR A 8 -5.64 -20.66 -4.71
C THR A 8 -5.58 -20.82 -3.19
N VAL A 9 -6.61 -20.37 -2.47
CA VAL A 9 -6.73 -20.58 -1.01
C VAL A 9 -7.45 -21.89 -0.66
N ASN A 10 -7.86 -22.70 -1.65
CA ASN A 10 -8.65 -23.91 -1.43
C ASN A 10 -7.89 -24.95 -0.60
N HIS A 11 -6.57 -25.03 -0.78
CA HIS A 11 -5.71 -26.00 -0.11
C HIS A 11 -5.16 -25.49 1.24
N ILE A 12 -5.59 -24.32 1.73
CA ILE A 12 -5.03 -23.74 2.97
C ILE A 12 -5.25 -24.64 4.20
N GLY A 13 -6.33 -25.45 4.20
CA GLY A 13 -6.61 -26.42 5.25
C GLY A 13 -5.69 -27.66 5.24
N GLU A 14 -4.94 -27.87 4.17
CA GLU A 14 -3.94 -28.96 4.07
C GLU A 14 -2.63 -28.59 4.76
N ALA A 15 -2.39 -27.31 5.05
CA ALA A 15 -1.21 -26.84 5.75
C ALA A 15 -1.20 -27.34 7.21
N LYS A 16 -0.30 -28.28 7.51
CA LYS A 16 -0.11 -28.82 8.87
C LYS A 16 0.94 -28.05 9.67
N THR A 17 1.79 -27.29 8.99
CA THR A 17 2.83 -26.48 9.62
C THR A 17 2.20 -25.21 10.20
N PRO A 18 2.33 -24.93 11.51
CA PRO A 18 1.83 -23.69 12.08
C PRO A 18 2.51 -22.47 11.44
N ALA A 19 1.73 -21.45 11.13
CA ALA A 19 2.28 -20.18 10.67
C ALA A 19 3.09 -19.53 11.81
N PRO A 20 4.34 -19.09 11.56
CA PRO A 20 5.06 -18.27 12.52
C PRO A 20 4.38 -16.91 12.68
N LYS A 21 4.59 -16.27 13.84
CA LYS A 21 4.07 -14.91 14.07
C LYS A 21 4.84 -13.90 13.23
N ILE A 22 4.14 -13.16 12.38
CA ILE A 22 4.66 -11.96 11.70
C ILE A 22 4.80 -10.85 12.75
N SER A 23 5.97 -10.22 12.82
CA SER A 23 6.28 -9.18 13.82
C SER A 23 5.80 -7.79 13.39
N GLY A 24 5.77 -7.51 12.10
CA GLY A 24 5.42 -6.21 11.53
C GLY A 24 5.90 -6.12 10.08
N PHE A 25 5.78 -4.93 9.49
CA PHE A 25 6.42 -4.66 8.20
C PHE A 25 7.93 -4.50 8.40
N HIS A 26 8.71 -5.15 7.54
CA HIS A 26 10.13 -4.82 7.41
C HIS A 26 10.30 -3.63 6.46
N HIS A 27 9.69 -3.72 5.27
CA HIS A 27 9.45 -2.60 4.38
C HIS A 27 8.31 -2.92 3.41
N ILE A 28 7.82 -1.91 2.72
CA ILE A 28 6.97 -2.05 1.53
C ILE A 28 7.70 -1.44 0.33
N ALA A 29 7.65 -2.07 -0.83
CA ALA A 29 8.42 -1.66 -1.99
C ALA A 29 7.56 -1.49 -3.26
N TYR A 30 7.78 -0.38 -3.97
CA TYR A 30 7.08 -0.03 -5.20
C TYR A 30 8.05 0.21 -6.37
N ARG A 31 7.52 0.32 -7.59
CA ARG A 31 8.28 0.86 -8.73
C ARG A 31 8.23 2.38 -8.67
N CYS A 32 9.34 3.02 -9.03
CA CYS A 32 9.32 4.45 -9.36
C CYS A 32 9.82 4.69 -10.78
N ARG A 33 9.41 5.82 -11.35
CA ARG A 33 9.81 6.23 -12.71
C ARG A 33 11.14 6.98 -12.75
N ASP A 34 11.49 7.63 -11.65
CA ASP A 34 12.72 8.41 -11.48
C ASP A 34 13.08 8.49 -9.99
N ALA A 35 14.31 8.11 -9.66
CA ALA A 35 14.81 8.09 -8.29
C ALA A 35 14.82 9.47 -7.61
N GLU A 36 15.19 10.54 -8.33
CA GLU A 36 15.34 11.87 -7.73
C GLU A 36 13.98 12.56 -7.55
N GLU A 37 13.05 12.39 -8.47
CA GLU A 37 11.67 12.85 -8.31
C GLU A 37 11.00 12.18 -7.11
N THR A 38 11.22 10.88 -6.97
CA THR A 38 10.71 10.10 -5.83
C THR A 38 11.35 10.55 -4.52
N ARG A 39 12.68 10.77 -4.50
CA ARG A 39 13.38 11.32 -3.33
C ARG A 39 12.84 12.69 -2.95
N LYS A 40 12.67 13.62 -3.90
CA LYS A 40 12.10 14.95 -3.63
C LYS A 40 10.72 14.86 -3.00
N PHE A 41 9.88 13.95 -3.48
CA PHE A 41 8.55 13.78 -2.93
C PHE A 41 8.57 13.23 -1.49
N TYR A 42 9.24 12.10 -1.26
CA TYR A 42 9.21 11.46 0.06
C TYR A 42 10.09 12.15 1.10
N VAL A 43 11.26 12.66 0.71
CA VAL A 43 12.20 13.33 1.62
C VAL A 43 11.87 14.81 1.73
N ASP A 44 11.86 15.54 0.62
CA ASP A 44 11.75 17.00 0.70
C ASP A 44 10.31 17.43 0.99
N LEU A 45 9.29 16.80 0.38
CA LEU A 45 7.88 17.14 0.61
C LEU A 45 7.30 16.42 1.83
N LEU A 46 7.46 15.10 1.99
CA LEU A 46 6.87 14.38 3.12
C LEU A 46 7.76 14.33 4.37
N GLY A 47 9.04 14.66 4.27
CA GLY A 47 9.94 14.75 5.43
C GLY A 47 10.52 13.41 5.90
N LEU A 48 10.40 12.34 5.13
CA LEU A 48 10.98 11.03 5.50
C LEU A 48 12.51 11.07 5.44
N LYS A 49 13.15 10.22 6.23
CA LYS A 49 14.62 10.14 6.27
C LYS A 49 15.14 9.23 5.16
N PRO A 50 16.06 9.67 4.29
CA PRO A 50 16.72 8.78 3.34
C PRO A 50 17.66 7.81 4.07
N ALA A 51 17.32 6.52 4.06
CA ALA A 51 18.06 5.49 4.79
C ALA A 51 19.12 4.81 3.91
N ALA A 52 18.77 4.48 2.67
CA ALA A 52 19.70 3.83 1.72
C ALA A 52 19.30 4.10 0.27
N ALA A 53 20.30 4.08 -0.62
CA ALA A 53 20.13 4.06 -2.06
C ALA A 53 21.17 3.09 -2.64
N LEU A 54 20.73 1.91 -3.06
CA LEU A 54 21.59 0.83 -3.51
C LEU A 54 21.53 0.73 -5.03
N ALA A 55 22.62 1.04 -5.71
CA ALA A 55 22.73 0.95 -7.17
C ALA A 55 23.35 -0.39 -7.58
N PHE A 56 22.78 -1.00 -8.61
CA PHE A 56 23.22 -2.27 -9.17
C PHE A 56 23.24 -2.17 -10.69
N ASP A 57 24.28 -2.72 -11.31
CA ASP A 57 24.36 -2.81 -12.79
C ASP A 57 23.56 -3.99 -13.34
N ARG A 58 23.24 -4.98 -12.49
CA ARG A 58 22.59 -6.25 -12.87
C ARG A 58 21.47 -6.63 -11.94
N ASP A 59 20.41 -7.23 -12.50
CA ASP A 59 19.28 -7.77 -11.73
C ASP A 59 19.66 -9.03 -10.91
N PRO A 60 18.80 -9.50 -9.99
CA PRO A 60 19.07 -10.71 -9.20
C PRO A 60 19.25 -12.00 -10.02
N SER A 61 18.82 -11.99 -11.29
CA SER A 61 19.01 -13.10 -12.23
C SER A 61 20.31 -12.97 -13.05
N GLY A 62 21.07 -11.88 -12.87
CA GLY A 62 22.35 -11.62 -13.52
C GLY A 62 22.27 -10.91 -14.86
N ASN A 63 21.11 -10.41 -15.28
CA ASN A 63 20.96 -9.68 -16.54
C ASN A 63 21.51 -8.26 -16.42
N ASP A 64 22.11 -7.71 -17.49
CA ASP A 64 22.59 -6.32 -17.57
C ASP A 64 21.39 -5.36 -17.61
N LYS A 65 20.86 -5.10 -16.42
CA LYS A 65 19.62 -4.38 -16.15
C LYS A 65 19.88 -3.47 -14.95
N PRO A 66 20.37 -2.24 -15.19
CA PRO A 66 20.72 -1.34 -14.10
C PRO A 66 19.48 -0.97 -13.31
N PHE A 67 19.58 -0.97 -11.98
CA PHE A 67 18.49 -0.57 -11.12
C PHE A 67 18.99 0.02 -9.81
N MET A 68 18.14 0.82 -9.17
CA MET A 68 18.37 1.35 -7.84
C MET A 68 17.26 0.90 -6.90
N HIS A 69 17.63 0.56 -5.66
CA HIS A 69 16.70 0.33 -4.57
C HIS A 69 16.85 1.42 -3.52
N LEU A 70 15.86 2.29 -3.42
CA LEU A 70 15.77 3.42 -2.50
C LEU A 70 15.00 2.99 -1.25
N PHE A 71 15.43 3.45 -0.06
CA PHE A 71 14.74 3.22 1.21
C PHE A 71 14.56 4.55 1.94
N PHE A 72 13.33 4.85 2.34
CA PHE A 72 12.98 5.97 3.20
C PHE A 72 12.41 5.45 4.52
N GLU A 73 13.03 5.85 5.62
CA GLU A 73 12.69 5.43 6.97
C GLU A 73 11.53 6.27 7.51
N MET A 74 10.54 5.58 8.09
CA MET A 74 9.38 6.15 8.78
C MET A 74 9.68 6.32 10.28
N GLY A 75 8.80 7.01 11.00
CA GLY A 75 9.00 7.33 12.42
C GLY A 75 9.13 6.11 13.35
N ASP A 76 8.63 4.94 12.92
CA ASP A 76 8.70 3.67 13.65
C ASP A 76 9.93 2.81 13.31
N GLY A 77 10.81 3.32 12.44
CA GLY A 77 12.03 2.63 11.98
C GLY A 77 11.80 1.61 10.87
N THR A 78 10.58 1.45 10.36
CA THR A 78 10.28 0.67 9.15
C THR A 78 10.47 1.52 7.89
N PHE A 79 10.42 0.91 6.71
CA PHE A 79 10.76 1.60 5.46
C PHE A 79 9.66 1.52 4.40
N ILE A 80 9.49 2.59 3.65
CA ILE A 80 8.95 2.55 2.28
C ILE A 80 10.13 2.58 1.30
N ALA A 81 10.06 1.75 0.26
CA ALA A 81 11.14 1.54 -0.67
C ALA A 81 10.70 1.63 -2.13
N PHE A 82 11.63 1.95 -3.02
CA PHE A 82 11.36 2.12 -4.44
C PHE A 82 12.43 1.49 -5.31
N PHE A 83 11.99 0.76 -6.33
CA PHE A 83 12.82 0.28 -7.43
C PHE A 83 12.75 1.25 -8.60
N ASP A 84 13.83 1.98 -8.82
CA ASP A 84 14.09 2.65 -10.10
C ASP A 84 14.75 1.62 -11.02
N GLU A 85 14.09 1.28 -12.12
CA GLU A 85 14.61 0.31 -13.08
C GLU A 85 14.18 0.79 -14.48
N PRO A 86 15.05 1.52 -15.19
CA PRO A 86 14.65 2.24 -16.39
C PRO A 86 14.38 1.36 -17.60
N THR A 87 14.90 0.12 -17.68
CA THR A 87 14.74 -0.73 -18.88
C THR A 87 13.32 -1.29 -19.05
N SER A 88 12.52 -1.32 -17.97
CA SER A 88 11.10 -1.68 -18.02
C SER A 88 10.16 -0.54 -17.59
N ALA A 89 10.66 0.68 -17.47
CA ALA A 89 9.83 1.84 -17.19
C ALA A 89 8.97 2.19 -18.42
N ALA A 90 7.65 2.22 -18.24
CA ALA A 90 6.70 2.63 -19.28
C ALA A 90 5.57 3.45 -18.66
N ASP A 91 5.08 4.47 -19.38
CA ASP A 91 4.08 5.42 -18.85
C ASP A 91 2.85 4.75 -18.27
N ASN A 92 2.41 3.62 -18.83
CA ASN A 92 1.24 2.88 -18.35
C ASN A 92 1.43 2.21 -16.99
N VAL A 93 2.67 2.00 -16.55
CA VAL A 93 3.02 1.46 -15.23
C VAL A 93 2.77 2.51 -14.13
N PHE A 94 3.02 3.78 -14.44
CA PHE A 94 2.98 4.90 -13.48
C PHE A 94 1.72 5.76 -13.61
N ARG A 95 0.63 5.20 -14.15
CA ARG A 95 -0.66 5.87 -14.20
C ARG A 95 -1.35 5.75 -12.85
N MET A 96 -1.99 6.84 -12.45
CA MET A 96 -2.99 6.83 -11.39
C MET A 96 -4.01 5.71 -11.66
N LYS A 97 -4.24 4.86 -10.67
CA LYS A 97 -5.33 3.86 -10.73
C LYS A 97 -6.67 4.49 -10.44
N ASP A 98 -7.72 3.81 -10.89
CA ASP A 98 -9.09 4.27 -10.70
C ASP A 98 -9.51 3.96 -9.26
N GLY A 99 -9.59 5.00 -8.43
CA GLY A 99 -10.07 4.89 -7.05
C GLY A 99 -8.99 4.53 -6.02
N ILE A 100 -9.19 4.97 -4.78
CA ILE A 100 -8.32 4.63 -3.64
C ILE A 100 -8.53 3.18 -3.16
N GLU A 101 -9.65 2.58 -3.56
CA GLU A 101 -10.04 1.21 -3.25
C GLU A 101 -9.21 0.14 -3.98
N ASP A 102 -8.53 0.50 -5.07
CA ASP A 102 -7.66 -0.42 -5.83
C ASP A 102 -6.39 -0.75 -5.04
N TYR A 103 -5.68 0.28 -4.57
CA TYR A 103 -4.65 0.20 -3.54
C TYR A 103 -4.30 1.59 -3.02
N HIS A 104 -4.02 1.70 -1.73
CA HIS A 104 -3.34 2.83 -1.11
C HIS A 104 -2.48 2.32 0.06
N PHE A 105 -1.58 3.17 0.53
CA PHE A 105 -0.88 2.99 1.81
C PHE A 105 -1.00 4.26 2.64
N ALA A 106 -1.17 4.07 3.94
CA ALA A 106 -1.38 5.14 4.90
C ALA A 106 -0.13 5.35 5.76
N PHE A 107 0.31 6.60 5.83
CA PHE A 107 1.24 7.06 6.86
C PHE A 107 0.44 7.55 8.07
N GLU A 108 0.91 7.25 9.27
CA GLU A 108 0.27 7.71 10.50
C GLU A 108 0.97 8.98 11.02
N VAL A 109 0.18 9.94 11.49
CA VAL A 109 0.63 11.12 12.25
C VAL A 109 -0.02 11.15 13.63
N ASP A 110 0.58 11.87 14.57
CA ASP A 110 0.21 11.78 15.99
C ASP A 110 -1.01 12.64 16.35
N SER A 111 -1.35 13.63 15.52
CA SER A 111 -2.42 14.58 15.83
C SER A 111 -3.17 15.12 14.61
N ARG A 112 -4.37 15.64 14.87
CA ARG A 112 -5.17 16.34 13.84
C ARG A 112 -4.48 17.61 13.34
N ASP A 113 -3.76 18.30 14.21
CA ASP A 113 -2.99 19.48 13.82
C ASP A 113 -1.88 19.12 12.82
N GLU A 114 -1.19 17.99 13.02
CA GLU A 114 -0.20 17.47 12.07
C GLU A 114 -0.83 17.09 10.72
N LEU A 115 -2.02 16.47 10.74
CA LEU A 115 -2.78 16.18 9.52
C LEU A 115 -3.11 17.47 8.75
N ASP A 116 -3.53 18.52 9.44
CA ASP A 116 -3.85 19.82 8.84
C ASP A 116 -2.59 20.54 8.30
N VAL A 117 -1.43 20.36 8.95
CA VAL A 117 -0.13 20.81 8.44
C VAL A 117 0.21 20.11 7.13
N PHE A 118 0.07 18.79 7.04
CA PHE A 118 0.29 18.06 5.78
C PHE A 118 -0.67 18.48 4.67
N MET A 119 -1.95 18.66 4.99
CA MET A 119 -2.94 19.20 4.05
C MET A 119 -2.52 20.54 3.47
N THR A 120 -2.00 21.44 4.31
CA THR A 120 -1.49 22.75 3.89
C THR A 120 -0.24 22.62 3.01
N ARG A 121 0.74 21.83 3.47
CA ARG A 121 2.01 21.62 2.77
C ARG A 121 1.82 21.00 1.38
N LEU A 122 0.93 20.03 1.23
CA LEU A 122 0.57 19.43 -0.05
C LEU A 122 -0.05 20.46 -1.01
N LYS A 123 -0.96 21.30 -0.52
CA LYS A 123 -1.58 22.39 -1.30
C LYS A 123 -0.55 23.42 -1.77
N GLU A 124 0.38 23.83 -0.90
CA GLU A 124 1.47 24.75 -1.23
C GLU A 124 2.40 24.18 -2.31
N ALA A 125 2.68 22.88 -2.24
CA ALA A 125 3.43 22.13 -3.24
C ALA A 125 2.62 21.83 -4.52
N ARG A 126 1.35 22.26 -4.60
CA ARG A 126 0.43 22.01 -5.71
C ARG A 126 0.16 20.53 -5.98
N VAL A 127 0.24 19.70 -4.95
CA VAL A 127 -0.20 18.30 -4.99
C VAL A 127 -1.70 18.27 -4.73
N PRO A 128 -2.54 17.74 -5.63
CA PRO A 128 -3.96 17.56 -5.38
C PRO A 128 -4.17 16.66 -4.16
N VAL A 129 -4.93 17.16 -3.19
CA VAL A 129 -5.21 16.48 -1.93
C VAL A 129 -6.69 16.65 -1.58
N PHE A 130 -7.31 15.58 -1.09
CA PHE A 130 -8.72 15.56 -0.68
C PHE A 130 -8.90 14.99 0.73
N GLY A 131 -10.03 15.33 1.35
CA GLY A 131 -10.31 15.08 2.77
C GLY A 131 -10.20 16.36 3.63
N PRO A 132 -10.08 16.23 4.97
CA PRO A 132 -10.09 14.97 5.72
C PRO A 132 -11.42 14.21 5.59
N ILE A 133 -11.35 12.89 5.47
CA ILE A 133 -12.51 11.98 5.53
C ILE A 133 -12.56 11.37 6.93
N ASP A 134 -13.76 11.34 7.52
CA ASP A 134 -14.04 10.67 8.80
C ASP A 134 -14.40 9.20 8.55
N HIS A 135 -13.57 8.29 9.05
CA HIS A 135 -13.77 6.84 8.98
C HIS A 135 -14.34 6.26 10.28
N HIS A 136 -14.82 7.10 11.20
CA HIS A 136 -15.34 6.80 12.53
C HIS A 136 -14.31 6.33 13.56
N PHE A 137 -13.15 5.83 13.13
CA PHE A 137 -12.04 5.40 13.98
C PHE A 137 -10.73 6.14 13.68
N CYS A 138 -10.66 6.87 12.57
CA CYS A 138 -9.56 7.72 12.16
C CYS A 138 -10.03 8.82 11.20
N HIS A 139 -9.17 9.82 11.00
CA HIS A 139 -9.34 10.86 10.00
C HIS A 139 -8.20 10.82 8.99
N SER A 140 -8.52 10.91 7.71
CA SER A 140 -7.54 10.68 6.64
C SER A 140 -7.62 11.73 5.53
N ILE A 141 -6.46 12.16 5.04
CA ILE A 141 -6.33 12.88 3.77
C ILE A 141 -5.69 11.96 2.73
N TYR A 142 -6.02 12.20 1.47
CA TYR A 142 -5.61 11.36 0.36
C TYR A 142 -5.06 12.19 -0.79
N PHE A 143 -4.02 11.67 -1.44
CA PHE A 143 -3.31 12.31 -2.55
C PHE A 143 -2.60 11.23 -3.38
N PHE A 144 -1.93 11.63 -4.46
CA PHE A 144 -1.12 10.72 -5.27
C PHE A 144 0.33 11.17 -5.27
N ASP A 145 1.24 10.20 -5.26
CA ASP A 145 2.66 10.44 -5.49
C ASP A 145 2.95 10.63 -6.99
N PRO A 146 4.19 11.03 -7.36
CA PRO A 146 4.57 11.17 -8.77
C PRO A 146 4.45 9.87 -9.56
N ASN A 147 4.57 8.71 -8.91
CA ASN A 147 4.51 7.39 -9.54
C ASN A 147 3.08 6.88 -9.76
N GLY A 148 2.06 7.68 -9.40
CA GLY A 148 0.65 7.32 -9.54
C GLY A 148 0.13 6.43 -8.41
N LEU A 149 0.86 6.33 -7.30
CA LEU A 149 0.45 5.58 -6.11
C LEU A 149 -0.49 6.42 -5.24
N ALA A 150 -1.62 5.84 -4.85
CA ALA A 150 -2.50 6.49 -3.88
C ALA A 150 -1.85 6.46 -2.49
N CYS A 151 -1.67 7.65 -1.93
CA CYS A 151 -1.11 7.87 -0.61
C CYS A 151 -2.21 8.36 0.32
N GLU A 152 -2.13 7.93 1.57
CA GLU A 152 -2.96 8.40 2.67
C GLU A 152 -2.06 8.92 3.80
N ILE A 153 -2.48 10.00 4.45
CA ILE A 153 -1.99 10.35 5.78
C ILE A 153 -3.19 10.30 6.72
N THR A 154 -3.07 9.55 7.81
CA THR A 154 -4.14 9.28 8.75
C THR A 154 -3.74 9.61 10.18
N VAL A 155 -4.72 9.98 10.99
CA VAL A 155 -4.59 10.11 12.44
C VAL A 155 -5.65 9.27 13.12
N ARG A 156 -5.24 8.51 14.14
CA ARG A 156 -6.17 7.69 14.94
C ARG A 156 -7.04 8.58 15.82
N ASP A 157 -8.32 8.25 15.89
CA ASP A 157 -9.21 8.87 16.87
C ASP A 157 -9.06 8.21 18.24
N ALA A 158 -9.53 8.88 19.30
CA ALA A 158 -9.45 8.39 20.67
C ALA A 158 -10.10 7.00 20.88
N LYS A 159 -11.07 6.63 20.04
CA LYS A 159 -11.76 5.34 20.08
C LYS A 159 -11.21 4.30 19.10
N HIS A 160 -10.11 4.60 18.41
CA HIS A 160 -9.54 3.71 17.39
C HIS A 160 -9.41 2.27 17.89
N ASP A 161 -8.66 2.05 18.97
CA ASP A 161 -8.37 0.70 19.46
C ASP A 161 -9.60 -0.03 20.01
N GLU A 162 -10.54 0.71 20.61
CA GLU A 162 -11.83 0.18 21.08
C GLU A 162 -12.64 -0.35 19.89
N ILE A 163 -12.79 0.46 18.84
CA ILE A 163 -13.52 0.10 17.62
C ILE A 163 -12.83 -1.07 16.94
N MET A 164 -11.51 -1.00 16.72
CA MET A 164 -10.75 -2.07 16.06
C MET A 164 -10.83 -3.39 16.81
N THR A 165 -10.81 -3.37 18.14
CA THR A 165 -11.00 -4.58 18.96
C THR A 165 -12.41 -5.12 18.81
N ALA A 166 -13.44 -4.27 18.88
CA ALA A 166 -14.83 -4.67 18.76
C ALA A 166 -15.19 -5.21 17.36
N GLU A 167 -14.63 -4.62 16.29
CA GLU A 167 -14.74 -5.13 14.92
C GLU A 167 -13.94 -6.42 14.74
N GLY A 168 -12.72 -6.49 15.27
CA GLY A 168 -11.86 -7.67 15.21
C GLY A 168 -12.51 -8.91 15.81
N ASN A 169 -13.17 -8.76 16.96
CA ASN A 169 -13.88 -9.86 17.64
C ASN A 169 -15.06 -10.44 16.82
N ARG A 170 -15.62 -9.68 15.88
CA ARG A 170 -16.71 -10.13 15.00
C ARG A 170 -16.28 -10.35 13.56
N ALA A 171 -15.00 -10.15 13.23
CA ALA A 171 -14.51 -10.12 11.85
C ALA A 171 -14.88 -11.39 11.07
N THR A 172 -14.73 -12.58 11.67
CA THR A 172 -15.12 -13.85 11.04
C THR A 172 -16.60 -13.87 10.66
N GLN A 173 -17.48 -13.46 11.59
CA GLN A 173 -18.93 -13.43 11.34
C GLN A 173 -19.28 -12.40 10.26
N ALA A 174 -18.72 -11.19 10.35
CA ALA A 174 -18.95 -10.13 9.36
C ALA A 174 -18.49 -10.55 7.94
N ILE A 175 -17.35 -11.24 7.83
CA ILE A 175 -16.84 -11.77 6.56
C ILE A 175 -17.79 -12.84 6.00
N LEU A 176 -18.34 -13.73 6.84
CA LEU A 176 -19.30 -14.75 6.39
C LEU A 176 -20.59 -14.11 5.87
N GLU A 177 -21.13 -13.14 6.59
CA GLU A 177 -22.34 -12.40 6.19
C GLU A 177 -22.13 -11.64 4.88
N TRP A 178 -21.00 -10.93 4.74
CA TRP A 178 -20.65 -10.24 3.50
C TRP A 178 -20.46 -11.22 2.34
N THR A 179 -19.82 -12.35 2.62
CA THR A 179 -19.59 -13.40 1.63
C THR A 179 -20.91 -13.95 1.11
N GLU A 180 -21.84 -14.30 2.00
CA GLU A 180 -23.16 -14.78 1.62
C GLU A 180 -23.91 -13.73 0.78
N LYS A 181 -23.99 -12.49 1.29
CA LYS A 181 -24.63 -11.36 0.61
C LYS A 181 -24.09 -11.12 -0.81
N THR A 182 -22.79 -11.30 -1.03
CA THR A 182 -22.12 -10.93 -2.28
C THR A 182 -21.73 -12.10 -3.17
N ARG A 183 -21.99 -13.35 -2.77
CA ARG A 183 -21.47 -14.55 -3.46
C ARG A 183 -21.92 -14.63 -4.91
N MET A 184 -23.20 -14.39 -5.17
CA MET A 184 -23.76 -14.46 -6.53
C MET A 184 -23.17 -13.40 -7.46
N LEU A 185 -22.98 -12.18 -6.96
CA LEU A 185 -22.35 -11.09 -7.72
C LEU A 185 -20.90 -11.44 -8.09
N LYS A 186 -20.15 -12.01 -7.14
CA LYS A 186 -18.75 -12.40 -7.35
C LYS A 186 -18.63 -13.55 -8.35
N LYS A 187 -19.45 -14.61 -8.25
CA LYS A 187 -19.47 -15.73 -9.22
C LYS A 187 -19.80 -15.27 -10.65
N ALA A 188 -20.69 -14.29 -10.80
CA ALA A 188 -21.03 -13.74 -12.11
C ALA A 188 -19.88 -12.97 -12.77
N ARG A 189 -18.93 -12.42 -11.99
CA ARG A 189 -17.86 -11.54 -12.48
C ARG A 189 -16.48 -12.19 -12.49
N LEU A 190 -16.18 -13.07 -11.55
CA LEU A 190 -14.84 -13.61 -11.32
C LEU A 190 -14.76 -15.07 -11.77
N LYS A 191 -14.08 -15.30 -12.90
CA LYS A 191 -13.86 -16.65 -13.45
C LYS A 191 -13.18 -17.60 -12.46
N LEU A 192 -12.28 -17.08 -11.62
CA LEU A 192 -11.55 -17.85 -10.60
C LEU A 192 -12.49 -18.58 -9.63
N LEU A 193 -13.65 -18.01 -9.33
CA LEU A 193 -14.62 -18.60 -8.37
C LEU A 193 -15.54 -19.65 -9.01
N ASN A 194 -15.40 -19.89 -10.32
CA ASN A 194 -16.20 -20.84 -11.07
C ASN A 194 -15.40 -22.09 -11.50
N GLN A 195 -14.13 -22.19 -11.08
CA GLN A 195 -13.34 -23.39 -11.33
C GLN A 195 -13.79 -24.53 -10.39
N PRO A 196 -13.94 -25.77 -10.89
CA PRO A 196 -14.18 -26.92 -10.03
C PRO A 196 -13.03 -27.06 -9.02
N ALA A 197 -13.35 -27.52 -7.81
CA ALA A 197 -12.31 -27.97 -6.89
C ALA A 197 -11.74 -29.27 -7.47
N ASP A 198 -10.47 -29.23 -7.87
CA ASP A 198 -9.70 -30.43 -8.22
C ASP A 198 -9.44 -31.30 -6.99
#